data_AF-A0A1Q7MI09-F1
#
_entry.id   AF-A0A1Q7MI09-F1
#
_cell.length_a   1.000
_cell.length_b   1.000
_cell.length_c   1.000
_cell.angle_alpha   90.00
_cell.angle_beta   90.00
_cell.angle_gamma   90.00
#
_symmetry.space_group_name_H-M   'P 1'
#
loop_
_entity.id
_entity.type
_entity.pdbx_description
1 polymer ?
#
loop_
_entity_poly.entity_id
_entity_poly.type
_entity_poly.pdbx_seq_one_letter_code
_entity_poly.pdbx_strand_id
1 'polypeptide(L)'
;MLGIHRKAGTTTLLSNVEDLATIPPAVVILTGHAVNQREFSELERTTRTLCKFLPHGASLTFTGLCRPNFTGTILREMIEKHSGHKVGKDVQLSYVPLFWGGETLQKFKEKPKLVAGTGSGTPSLAQEIFLSIFPSVSTSTKLSAAEAAGLFGPIYRDVLRALEFELASLCEADDVDYSEALDLCKQSGTDDLRIPRTFVARDAIASNIAISSMGGRGSMGVVRAARRINETGEKKVLDLIKNALSLCGKRFRHSRIAILGFSGLESPRDPKPSPPPIIQTLERRGAILSVYPGKDNKWFEAGVLSDGVRVENTPLRAASKTSCVLVALDRSDFEEISPQKLASEMSRPGAVCDLSRVLEASNVERAGLFYTSIGRGSSGT
;
A
#
# COMPACT_ATOMS: atom_id res chain seq x y z
N MET A 1 13.27 -10.64 -9.31
CA MET A 1 12.68 -11.56 -10.30
C MET A 1 13.00 -11.02 -11.67
N LEU A 2 13.68 -11.81 -12.51
CA LEU A 2 14.04 -11.41 -13.87
C LEU A 2 13.11 -12.14 -14.84
N GLY A 3 12.48 -11.42 -15.76
CA GLY A 3 11.63 -11.99 -16.79
C GLY A 3 12.09 -11.53 -18.17
N ILE A 4 12.31 -12.47 -19.09
CA ILE A 4 12.50 -12.16 -20.51
C ILE A 4 11.16 -12.30 -21.19
N HIS A 5 10.70 -11.22 -21.82
CA HIS A 5 9.60 -11.27 -22.77
C HIS A 5 10.18 -11.34 -24.19
N ARG A 6 9.86 -12.40 -24.94
CA ARG A 6 10.24 -12.52 -26.34
C ARG A 6 9.08 -12.08 -27.23
N LYS A 7 9.39 -11.47 -28.38
CA LYS A 7 8.42 -10.96 -29.38
C LYS A 7 7.38 -12.00 -29.85
N ALA A 8 7.62 -13.29 -29.61
CA ALA A 8 6.69 -14.39 -29.86
C ALA A 8 5.61 -14.57 -28.75
N GLY A 9 5.49 -13.64 -27.80
CA GLY A 9 4.50 -13.70 -26.71
C GLY A 9 4.89 -14.63 -25.56
N THR A 10 6.06 -15.26 -25.60
CA THR A 10 6.56 -16.13 -24.53
C THR A 10 7.31 -15.32 -23.48
N THR A 11 6.85 -15.42 -22.23
CA THR A 11 7.55 -14.86 -21.06
C THR A 11 8.27 -15.99 -20.35
N THR A 12 9.59 -15.89 -20.24
CA THR A 12 10.42 -16.85 -19.49
C THR A 12 10.91 -16.16 -18.22
N LEU A 13 10.66 -16.77 -17.07
CA LEU A 13 11.24 -16.36 -15.80
C LEU A 13 12.66 -16.91 -15.72
N LEU A 14 13.62 -16.02 -15.48
CA LEU A 14 15.00 -16.41 -15.24
C LEU A 14 15.30 -16.41 -13.74
N SER A 15 16.09 -17.39 -13.32
CA SER A 15 16.57 -17.51 -11.95
C SER A 15 17.71 -16.54 -11.69
N ASN A 16 18.56 -16.27 -12.70
CA ASN A 16 19.79 -15.51 -12.58
C ASN A 16 19.97 -14.50 -13.73
N VAL A 17 20.70 -13.42 -13.47
CA VAL A 17 20.95 -12.34 -14.47
C VAL A 17 22.04 -12.76 -15.46
N GLU A 18 22.91 -13.68 -15.07
CA GLU A 18 23.95 -14.27 -15.90
C GLU A 18 23.40 -14.99 -17.14
N ASP A 19 22.16 -15.47 -17.09
CA ASP A 19 21.48 -16.13 -18.23
C ASP A 19 21.24 -15.14 -19.40
N LEU A 20 21.29 -13.83 -19.15
CA LEU A 20 21.21 -12.78 -20.19
C LEU A 20 22.37 -12.81 -21.17
N ALA A 21 23.49 -13.47 -20.83
CA ALA A 21 24.65 -13.62 -21.74
C ALA A 21 24.27 -14.27 -23.08
N THR A 22 23.27 -15.14 -23.07
CA THR A 22 22.81 -15.88 -24.26
C THR A 22 21.80 -15.11 -25.09
N ILE A 23 21.18 -14.06 -24.53
CA ILE A 23 20.10 -13.27 -25.15
C ILE A 23 20.24 -11.81 -24.69
N PRO A 24 21.14 -11.02 -25.29
CA PRO A 24 21.36 -9.64 -24.88
C PRO A 24 20.08 -8.81 -25.07
N PRO A 25 19.56 -8.16 -24.02
CA PRO A 25 18.29 -7.47 -24.09
C PRO A 25 18.42 -6.11 -24.77
N ALA A 26 17.69 -5.90 -25.87
CA ALA A 26 17.60 -4.59 -26.52
C ALA A 26 16.74 -3.58 -25.70
N VAL A 27 15.81 -4.11 -24.89
CA VAL A 27 14.93 -3.34 -24.03
C VAL A 27 15.03 -3.89 -22.62
N VAL A 28 15.31 -3.01 -21.66
CA VAL A 28 15.39 -3.36 -20.25
C VAL A 28 14.48 -2.47 -19.43
N ILE A 29 13.59 -3.08 -18.65
CA ILE A 29 12.80 -2.41 -17.62
C ILE A 29 13.36 -2.81 -16.27
N LEU A 30 14.06 -1.88 -15.63
CA LEU A 30 14.66 -2.07 -14.31
C LEU A 30 13.70 -1.53 -13.24
N THR A 31 13.03 -2.40 -12.50
CA THR A 31 12.06 -2.01 -11.48
C THR A 31 12.67 -2.04 -10.07
N GLY A 32 12.48 -0.96 -9.31
CA GLY A 32 12.89 -0.92 -7.91
C GLY A 32 12.51 0.37 -7.19
N HIS A 33 12.58 0.35 -5.86
CA HIS A 33 12.52 1.55 -5.03
C HIS A 33 13.89 1.75 -4.37
N ALA A 34 14.44 2.96 -4.42
CA ALA A 34 15.70 3.28 -3.78
C ALA A 34 15.44 3.99 -2.43
N VAL A 35 14.82 3.28 -1.46
CA VAL A 35 14.36 3.90 -0.19
C VAL A 35 15.47 3.96 0.85
N ASN A 36 16.25 2.89 0.98
CA ASN A 36 17.28 2.74 1.99
C ASN A 36 18.57 2.15 1.40
N GLN A 37 19.63 2.10 2.21
CA GLN A 37 20.95 1.63 1.78
C GLN A 37 20.93 0.18 1.26
N ARG A 38 20.10 -0.70 1.84
CA ARG A 38 20.00 -2.10 1.43
C ARG A 38 19.39 -2.22 0.04
N GLU A 39 18.25 -1.57 -0.19
CA GLU A 39 17.58 -1.58 -1.49
C GLU A 39 18.42 -0.90 -2.58
N PHE A 40 19.12 0.18 -2.22
CA PHE A 40 20.08 0.81 -3.11
C PHE A 40 21.21 -0.15 -3.49
N SER A 41 21.77 -0.87 -2.53
CA SER A 41 22.85 -1.86 -2.78
C SER A 41 22.38 -3.02 -3.66
N GLU A 42 21.12 -3.44 -3.52
CA GLU A 42 20.51 -4.47 -4.36
C GLU A 42 20.29 -3.98 -5.79
N LEU A 43 19.80 -2.75 -5.95
CA LEU A 43 19.66 -2.10 -7.25
C LEU A 43 21.03 -1.95 -7.93
N GLU A 44 22.04 -1.46 -7.21
CA GLU A 44 23.41 -1.33 -7.70
C GLU A 44 23.98 -2.68 -8.16
N ARG A 45 23.81 -3.75 -7.35
CA ARG A 45 24.26 -5.10 -7.71
C ARG A 45 23.59 -5.58 -8.99
N THR A 46 22.28 -5.38 -9.11
CA THR A 46 21.49 -5.78 -10.27
C THR A 46 21.92 -5.00 -11.51
N THR A 47 22.02 -3.67 -11.42
CA THR A 47 22.49 -2.80 -12.49
C THR A 47 23.88 -3.18 -12.96
N ARG A 48 24.82 -3.42 -12.04
CA ARG A 48 26.20 -3.81 -12.37
C ARG A 48 26.24 -5.11 -13.17
N THR A 49 25.46 -6.13 -12.79
CA THR A 49 25.43 -7.39 -13.54
C THR A 49 24.78 -7.20 -14.91
N LEU A 50 23.66 -6.47 -14.97
CA LEU A 50 22.97 -6.15 -16.23
C LEU A 50 23.88 -5.43 -17.23
N CYS A 51 24.68 -4.46 -16.77
CA CYS A 51 25.53 -3.64 -17.62
C CYS A 51 26.53 -4.42 -18.45
N LYS A 52 26.94 -5.61 -18.00
CA LYS A 52 27.85 -6.51 -18.75
C LYS A 52 27.23 -7.07 -20.03
N PHE A 53 25.90 -7.05 -20.14
CA PHE A 53 25.14 -7.68 -21.22
C PHE A 53 24.35 -6.67 -22.06
N LEU A 54 24.52 -5.36 -21.82
CA LEU A 54 23.83 -4.33 -22.60
C LEU A 54 24.47 -4.20 -23.99
N PRO A 55 23.73 -4.45 -25.08
CA PRO A 55 24.24 -4.18 -26.42
C PRO A 55 24.25 -2.68 -26.72
N HIS A 56 25.02 -2.27 -27.73
CA HIS A 56 24.92 -0.93 -28.30
C HIS A 56 23.52 -0.70 -28.88
N GLY A 57 22.94 0.48 -28.62
CA GLY A 57 21.58 0.84 -28.98
C GLY A 57 20.50 0.36 -27.99
N ALA A 58 20.88 -0.25 -26.86
CA ALA A 58 19.89 -0.70 -25.87
C ALA A 58 19.09 0.46 -25.27
N SER A 59 17.84 0.18 -24.89
CA SER A 59 16.97 1.08 -24.15
C SER A 59 16.79 0.57 -22.72
N LEU A 60 17.27 1.32 -21.74
CA LEU A 60 17.12 1.01 -20.32
C LEU A 60 16.14 2.02 -19.70
N THR A 61 15.05 1.50 -19.14
CA THR A 61 14.06 2.28 -18.42
C THR A 61 14.03 1.89 -16.96
N PHE A 62 14.32 2.85 -16.07
CA PHE A 62 14.13 2.67 -14.63
C PHE A 62 12.68 2.94 -14.25
N THR A 63 12.07 2.04 -13.48
CA THR A 63 10.69 2.18 -13.00
C THR A 63 10.59 1.98 -11.50
N GLY A 64 9.77 2.79 -10.85
CA GLY A 64 9.57 2.76 -9.40
C GLY A 64 9.76 4.15 -8.79
N LEU A 65 10.25 4.20 -7.54
CA LEU A 65 10.40 5.45 -6.80
C LEU A 65 11.86 5.66 -6.41
N CYS A 66 12.35 6.87 -6.68
CA CYS A 66 13.69 7.30 -6.32
C CYS A 66 13.71 8.80 -6.03
N ARG A 67 14.84 9.27 -5.50
CA ARG A 67 15.04 10.69 -5.22
C ARG A 67 15.30 11.49 -6.49
N PRO A 68 15.01 12.80 -6.52
CA PRO A 68 15.40 13.64 -7.65
C PRO A 68 16.90 13.57 -7.94
N ASN A 69 17.21 13.61 -9.23
CA ASN A 69 18.52 13.41 -9.86
C ASN A 69 19.07 11.98 -9.77
N PHE A 70 18.33 10.97 -9.33
CA PHE A 70 18.86 9.61 -9.18
C PHE A 70 19.25 8.98 -10.53
N THR A 71 18.31 8.95 -11.48
CA THR A 71 18.46 8.31 -12.79
C THR A 71 19.53 9.02 -13.61
N GLY A 72 19.46 10.36 -13.66
CA GLY A 72 20.36 11.18 -14.48
C GLY A 72 21.79 11.30 -13.94
N THR A 73 22.05 10.95 -12.69
CA THR A 73 23.39 10.99 -12.08
C THR A 73 23.85 9.58 -11.71
N ILE A 74 23.33 9.02 -10.61
CA ILE A 74 23.79 7.74 -10.06
C ILE A 74 23.59 6.59 -11.06
N LEU A 75 22.39 6.43 -11.61
CA LEU A 75 22.12 5.32 -12.52
C LEU A 75 22.90 5.46 -13.83
N ARG A 76 22.97 6.68 -14.37
CA ARG A 76 23.83 7.00 -15.52
C ARG A 76 25.28 6.60 -15.25
N GLU A 77 25.87 7.07 -14.15
CA GLU A 77 27.26 6.78 -13.79
C GLU A 77 27.51 5.28 -13.63
N MET A 78 26.59 4.54 -13.01
CA MET A 78 26.69 3.08 -12.88
C MET A 78 26.69 2.40 -14.26
N ILE A 79 25.83 2.84 -15.18
CA ILE A 79 25.76 2.27 -16.53
C ILE A 79 27.07 2.54 -17.28
N GLU A 80 27.52 3.79 -17.33
CA GLU A 80 28.73 4.15 -18.07
C GLU A 80 29.97 3.45 -17.52
N LYS A 81 30.11 3.39 -16.19
CA LYS A 81 31.23 2.73 -15.51
C LYS A 81 31.29 1.22 -15.76
N HIS A 82 30.15 0.53 -15.76
CA HIS A 82 30.12 -0.94 -15.78
C HIS A 82 29.87 -1.56 -17.15
N SER A 83 29.34 -0.80 -18.11
CA SER A 83 29.16 -1.27 -19.49
C SER A 83 30.19 -0.73 -20.47
N GLY A 84 30.84 0.40 -20.15
CA GLY A 84 31.70 1.13 -21.09
C GLY A 84 30.93 1.96 -22.13
N HIS A 85 29.60 1.89 -22.14
CA HIS A 85 28.73 2.66 -23.02
C HIS A 85 28.58 4.12 -22.55
N LYS A 86 28.32 5.04 -23.48
CA LYS A 86 27.91 6.41 -23.18
C LYS A 86 26.39 6.55 -23.18
N VAL A 87 25.81 7.00 -22.07
CA VAL A 87 24.36 7.19 -21.97
C VAL A 87 23.91 8.36 -22.86
N GLY A 88 22.85 8.14 -23.62
CA GLY A 88 22.33 9.06 -24.64
C GLY A 88 23.00 8.95 -26.01
N LYS A 89 24.03 8.09 -26.15
CA LYS A 89 24.63 7.74 -27.45
C LYS A 89 24.52 6.25 -27.72
N ASP A 90 25.10 5.45 -26.83
CA ASP A 90 25.23 4.00 -27.00
C ASP A 90 24.11 3.27 -26.25
N VAL A 91 23.57 3.87 -25.18
CA VAL A 91 22.41 3.36 -24.43
C VAL A 91 21.43 4.50 -24.16
N GLN A 92 20.15 4.30 -24.50
CA GLN A 92 19.08 5.24 -24.13
C GLN A 92 18.66 5.00 -22.68
N LEU A 93 18.57 6.07 -21.90
CA LEU A 93 18.13 6.03 -20.50
C LEU A 93 16.84 6.81 -20.32
N SER A 94 15.85 6.11 -19.74
CA SER A 94 14.52 6.66 -19.45
C SER A 94 14.08 6.33 -18.02
N TYR A 95 13.10 7.07 -17.53
CA TYR A 95 12.46 6.91 -16.23
C TYR A 95 10.94 6.97 -16.36
N VAL A 96 10.26 6.05 -15.66
CA VAL A 96 8.80 6.06 -15.53
C VAL A 96 8.45 5.83 -14.06
N PRO A 97 7.76 6.76 -13.38
CA PRO A 97 7.36 6.61 -11.98
C PRO A 97 6.19 5.62 -11.84
N LEU A 98 6.39 4.35 -12.21
CA LEU A 98 5.40 3.29 -12.01
C LEU A 98 5.37 2.90 -10.55
N PHE A 99 4.37 3.41 -9.84
CA PHE A 99 4.10 3.07 -8.46
C PHE A 99 2.66 2.58 -8.33
N TRP A 100 2.51 1.32 -7.98
CA TRP A 100 1.22 0.75 -7.60
C TRP A 100 0.94 1.08 -6.13
N GLY A 101 -0.16 1.77 -5.84
CA GLY A 101 -0.54 2.20 -4.50
C GLY A 101 -1.46 1.23 -3.76
N GLY A 102 -1.79 0.08 -4.36
CA GLY A 102 -2.76 -0.88 -3.82
C GLY A 102 -4.15 -0.79 -4.47
N GLU A 103 -4.35 0.09 -5.46
CA GLU A 103 -5.59 0.13 -6.22
C GLU A 103 -5.81 -1.14 -7.08
N THR A 104 -7.00 -1.32 -7.65
CA THR A 104 -7.23 -2.43 -8.59
C THR A 104 -6.32 -2.31 -9.82
N LEU A 105 -5.93 -3.45 -10.42
CA LEU A 105 -5.10 -3.45 -11.63
C LEU A 105 -5.75 -2.66 -12.77
N GLN A 106 -7.08 -2.71 -12.88
CA GLN A 106 -7.83 -1.91 -13.84
C GLN A 106 -7.61 -0.40 -13.61
N LYS A 107 -7.86 0.09 -12.38
CA LYS A 107 -7.62 1.49 -12.02
C LYS A 107 -6.16 1.89 -12.22
N PHE A 108 -5.22 0.98 -11.94
CA PHE A 108 -3.80 1.25 -12.18
C PHE A 108 -3.49 1.41 -13.68
N LYS A 109 -4.10 0.58 -14.54
CA LYS A 109 -3.92 0.66 -16.01
C LYS A 109 -4.57 1.89 -16.62
N GLU A 110 -5.72 2.32 -16.12
CA GLU A 110 -6.46 3.47 -16.67
C GLU A 110 -5.79 4.83 -16.37
N LYS A 111 -4.94 4.90 -15.33
CA LYS A 111 -4.22 6.13 -14.96
C LYS A 111 -3.21 6.54 -16.03
N PRO A 112 -3.19 7.82 -16.45
CA PRO A 112 -2.15 8.38 -17.30
C PRO A 112 -0.75 8.13 -16.72
N LYS A 113 0.23 7.86 -17.59
CA LYS A 113 1.64 7.68 -17.20
C LYS A 113 2.51 8.84 -17.70
N LEU A 114 3.73 8.90 -17.18
CA LEU A 114 4.76 9.87 -17.56
C LEU A 114 6.03 9.10 -17.91
N VAL A 115 6.62 9.38 -19.07
CA VAL A 115 7.95 8.90 -19.44
C VAL A 115 8.90 10.09 -19.52
N ALA A 116 10.01 10.02 -18.82
CA ALA A 116 11.11 10.98 -18.98
C ALA A 116 12.35 10.30 -19.56
N GLY A 117 13.11 11.00 -20.40
CA GLY A 117 14.32 10.43 -21.01
C GLY A 117 15.35 11.48 -21.38
N THR A 118 16.59 11.05 -21.58
CA THR A 118 17.69 11.92 -22.02
C THR A 118 17.87 11.85 -23.54
N GLY A 119 17.77 12.99 -24.24
CA GLY A 119 18.11 13.10 -25.67
C GLY A 119 17.20 14.06 -26.46
N SER A 120 17.74 14.66 -27.53
CA SER A 120 16.99 15.48 -28.49
C SER A 120 16.31 14.58 -29.53
N GLY A 121 15.07 14.16 -29.27
CA GLY A 121 14.33 13.23 -30.15
C GLY A 121 13.50 12.18 -29.42
N THR A 122 13.30 12.33 -28.10
CA THR A 122 12.29 11.58 -27.37
C THR A 122 10.87 11.99 -27.82
N PRO A 123 9.98 11.01 -27.97
CA PRO A 123 9.95 9.87 -27.06
C PRO A 123 10.31 8.54 -27.73
N SER A 124 11.58 8.19 -27.53
CA SER A 124 12.20 6.87 -27.32
C SER A 124 11.25 5.68 -27.27
N LEU A 125 11.72 4.54 -27.81
CA LEU A 125 11.17 3.18 -27.67
C LEU A 125 10.42 2.88 -26.35
N ALA A 126 10.87 3.44 -25.21
CA ALA A 126 10.15 3.39 -23.94
C ALA A 126 8.69 3.92 -24.02
N GLN A 127 8.43 5.06 -24.67
CA GLN A 127 7.08 5.59 -24.82
C GLN A 127 6.20 4.67 -25.67
N GLU A 128 6.73 4.11 -26.77
CA GLU A 128 6.00 3.15 -27.60
C GLU A 128 5.61 1.90 -26.78
N ILE A 129 6.56 1.36 -25.99
CA ILE A 129 6.30 0.25 -25.08
C ILE A 129 5.20 0.61 -24.07
N PHE A 130 5.30 1.76 -23.40
CA PHE A 130 4.32 2.11 -22.38
C PHE A 130 2.95 2.52 -22.96
N LEU A 131 2.89 3.08 -24.16
CA LEU A 131 1.63 3.34 -24.87
C LEU A 131 0.94 2.05 -25.32
N SER A 132 1.68 0.96 -25.56
CA SER A 132 1.07 -0.35 -25.84
C SER A 132 0.38 -0.96 -24.61
N ILE A 133 0.70 -0.48 -23.40
CA ILE A 133 0.21 -1.01 -22.12
C ILE A 133 -0.83 -0.08 -21.47
N PHE A 134 -0.62 1.23 -21.58
CA PHE A 134 -1.38 2.27 -20.89
C PHE A 134 -2.09 3.19 -21.89
N PRO A 135 -3.29 3.69 -21.57
CA PRO A 135 -4.11 4.45 -22.50
C PRO A 135 -3.49 5.81 -22.87
N SER A 136 -2.66 6.38 -22.00
CA SER A 136 -1.97 7.64 -22.27
C SER A 136 -0.63 7.75 -21.55
N VAL A 137 0.32 8.36 -22.23
CA VAL A 137 1.69 8.60 -21.74
C VAL A 137 2.12 10.02 -22.10
N SER A 138 2.29 10.86 -21.09
CA SER A 138 2.94 12.17 -21.19
C SER A 138 4.46 12.03 -21.22
N THR A 139 5.17 12.99 -21.79
CA THR A 139 6.63 12.90 -21.96
C THR A 139 7.35 14.13 -21.43
N SER A 140 8.58 13.92 -20.95
CA SER A 140 9.44 14.98 -20.42
C SER A 140 10.91 14.70 -20.74
N THR A 141 11.68 15.76 -20.98
CA THR A 141 13.15 15.64 -21.10
C THR A 141 13.86 15.79 -19.76
N LYS A 142 13.13 16.14 -18.70
CA LYS A 142 13.68 16.39 -17.36
C LYS A 142 13.44 15.19 -16.45
N LEU A 143 14.43 14.29 -16.39
CA LEU A 143 14.41 13.12 -15.50
C LEU A 143 14.11 13.53 -14.04
N SER A 144 14.80 14.54 -13.52
CA SER A 144 14.64 15.00 -12.15
C SER A 144 13.24 15.52 -11.81
N ALA A 145 12.56 16.14 -12.79
CA ALA A 145 11.19 16.59 -12.63
C ALA A 145 10.22 15.39 -12.56
N ALA A 146 10.43 14.37 -13.40
CA ALA A 146 9.62 13.16 -13.37
C ALA A 146 9.83 12.34 -12.09
N GLU A 147 11.06 12.27 -11.59
CA GLU A 147 11.39 11.64 -10.30
C GLU A 147 10.68 12.33 -9.14
N ALA A 148 10.72 13.67 -9.09
CA ALA A 148 10.00 14.45 -8.10
C ALA A 148 8.47 14.22 -8.19
N ALA A 149 7.91 14.26 -9.41
CA ALA A 149 6.49 14.03 -9.63
C ALA A 149 6.03 12.64 -9.15
N GLY A 150 6.87 11.61 -9.30
CA GLY A 150 6.60 10.27 -8.78
C GLY A 150 6.47 10.20 -7.26
N LEU A 151 7.14 11.10 -6.52
CA LEU A 151 7.09 11.15 -5.06
C LEU A 151 5.90 11.95 -4.52
N PHE A 152 5.49 13.02 -5.21
CA PHE A 152 4.52 13.99 -4.67
C PHE A 152 3.14 13.39 -4.39
N GLY A 153 2.58 12.62 -5.33
CA GLY A 153 1.26 12.01 -5.15
C GLY A 153 1.18 11.08 -3.91
N PRO A 154 2.10 10.12 -3.76
CA PRO A 154 2.15 9.29 -2.56
C PRO A 154 2.43 10.08 -1.27
N ILE A 155 3.33 11.06 -1.28
CA ILE A 155 3.59 11.91 -0.10
C ILE A 155 2.32 12.67 0.31
N TYR A 156 1.60 13.25 -0.65
CA TYR A 156 0.34 13.94 -0.40
C TYR A 156 -0.66 13.02 0.31
N ARG A 157 -0.86 11.79 -0.18
CA ARG A 157 -1.77 10.82 0.44
C ARG A 157 -1.31 10.36 1.83
N ASP A 158 0.00 10.23 2.04
CA ASP A 158 0.56 9.88 3.35
C ASP A 158 0.31 10.99 4.39
N VAL A 159 0.52 12.26 4.01
CA VAL A 159 0.23 13.41 4.87
C VAL A 159 -1.26 13.55 5.12
N LEU A 160 -2.08 13.43 4.08
CA LEU A 160 -3.53 13.55 4.20
C LEU A 160 -4.10 12.50 5.16
N ARG A 161 -3.62 11.25 5.10
CA ARG A 161 -4.03 10.19 6.03
C ARG A 161 -3.69 10.50 7.49
N ALA A 162 -2.52 11.11 7.73
CA ALA A 162 -2.16 11.52 9.08
C ALA A 162 -3.09 12.62 9.60
N LEU A 163 -3.43 13.58 8.74
CA LEU A 163 -4.42 14.62 9.05
C LEU A 163 -5.80 14.02 9.33
N GLU A 164 -6.28 13.09 8.51
CA GLU A 164 -7.54 12.36 8.74
C GLU A 164 -7.54 11.66 10.11
N PHE A 165 -6.41 11.06 10.51
CA PHE A 165 -6.28 10.46 11.84
C PHE A 165 -6.37 11.46 12.98
N GLU A 166 -5.77 12.64 12.85
CA GLU A 166 -5.82 13.67 13.87
C GLU A 166 -7.20 14.31 13.96
N LEU A 167 -7.84 14.60 12.83
CA LEU A 167 -9.20 15.11 12.79
C LEU A 167 -10.20 14.10 13.39
N ALA A 168 -10.05 12.81 13.09
CA ALA A 168 -10.83 11.77 13.74
C ALA A 168 -10.62 11.74 15.26
N SER A 169 -9.38 11.93 15.72
CA SER A 169 -9.07 11.96 17.17
C SER A 169 -9.62 13.22 17.85
N LEU A 170 -9.65 14.35 17.14
CA LEU A 170 -10.31 15.57 17.60
C LEU A 170 -11.82 15.34 17.78
N CYS A 171 -12.48 14.76 16.77
CA CYS A 171 -13.90 14.41 16.86
C CYS A 171 -14.19 13.44 18.01
N GLU A 172 -13.33 12.42 18.24
CA GLU A 172 -13.45 11.52 19.40
C GLU A 172 -13.39 12.26 20.74
N ALA A 173 -12.52 13.26 20.88
CA ALA A 173 -12.33 14.03 22.11
C ALA A 173 -13.51 14.95 22.43
N ASP A 174 -14.17 15.46 21.39
CA ASP A 174 -15.29 16.41 21.49
C ASP A 174 -16.66 15.74 21.34
N ASP A 175 -16.70 14.40 21.33
CA ASP A 175 -17.92 13.59 21.16
C ASP A 175 -18.70 13.87 19.84
N VAL A 176 -17.97 14.09 18.75
CA VAL A 176 -18.50 14.32 17.40
C VAL A 176 -18.26 13.06 16.53
N ASP A 177 -19.20 12.68 15.66
CA ASP A 177 -18.92 11.67 14.63
C ASP A 177 -18.14 12.30 13.47
N TYR A 178 -16.90 11.87 13.30
CA TYR A 178 -16.03 12.28 12.19
C TYR A 178 -16.69 12.08 10.82
N SER A 179 -17.54 11.06 10.65
CA SER A 179 -18.20 10.78 9.37
C SER A 179 -19.23 11.86 9.03
N GLU A 180 -19.97 12.32 10.03
CA GLU A 180 -20.93 13.42 9.87
C GLU A 180 -20.21 14.73 9.55
N ALA A 181 -19.16 15.05 10.32
CA ALA A 181 -18.33 16.22 10.07
C ALA A 181 -17.69 16.18 8.66
N LEU A 182 -17.23 15.00 8.23
CA LEU A 182 -16.66 14.79 6.91
C LEU A 182 -17.68 15.02 5.79
N ASP A 183 -18.91 14.51 5.95
CA ASP A 183 -19.96 14.68 4.94
C ASP A 183 -20.41 16.14 4.81
N LEU A 184 -20.50 16.88 5.92
CA LEU A 184 -20.74 18.33 5.92
C LEU A 184 -19.57 19.10 5.27
N CYS A 185 -18.34 18.67 5.51
CA CYS A 185 -17.14 19.26 4.92
C CYS A 185 -17.11 19.10 3.39
N LYS A 186 -17.50 17.92 2.88
CA LYS A 186 -17.65 17.67 1.44
C LYS A 186 -18.73 18.53 0.80
N GLN A 187 -19.89 18.66 1.45
CA GLN A 187 -20.95 19.56 0.99
C GLN A 187 -20.50 21.03 0.88
N SER A 188 -19.48 21.41 1.65
CA SER A 188 -18.87 22.74 1.65
C SER A 188 -17.72 22.88 0.62
N GLY A 189 -17.42 21.85 -0.17
CA GLY A 189 -16.47 21.89 -1.29
C GLY A 189 -15.08 21.28 -1.01
N THR A 190 -14.89 20.60 0.12
CA THR A 190 -13.62 19.89 0.42
C THR A 190 -13.79 18.38 0.29
N ASP A 191 -13.39 17.83 -0.87
CA ASP A 191 -13.69 16.43 -1.23
C ASP A 191 -12.54 15.44 -1.03
N ASP A 192 -11.35 15.92 -0.65
CA ASP A 192 -10.16 15.07 -0.57
C ASP A 192 -10.10 14.23 0.71
N LEU A 193 -10.71 14.70 1.80
CA LEU A 193 -10.72 14.02 3.09
C LEU A 193 -11.54 12.73 3.02
N ARG A 194 -11.04 11.69 3.69
CA ARG A 194 -11.64 10.36 3.75
C ARG A 194 -11.60 9.82 5.17
N ILE A 195 -12.34 8.73 5.36
CA ILE A 195 -12.25 7.93 6.57
C ILE A 195 -10.84 7.34 6.64
N PRO A 196 -10.09 7.56 7.75
CA PRO A 196 -8.69 7.17 7.83
C PRO A 196 -8.55 5.65 7.79
N ARG A 197 -7.70 5.16 6.86
CA ARG A 197 -7.37 3.73 6.73
C ARG A 197 -6.04 3.43 7.40
N THR A 198 -5.98 2.37 8.19
CA THR A 198 -4.90 2.11 9.16
C THR A 198 -3.59 1.60 8.59
N PHE A 199 -3.59 0.89 7.45
CA PHE A 199 -2.37 0.26 6.93
C PHE A 199 -2.14 0.40 5.42
N VAL A 200 -2.67 1.45 4.77
CA VAL A 200 -2.33 1.73 3.36
C VAL A 200 -0.95 2.36 3.27
N ALA A 201 0.08 1.54 3.37
CA ALA A 201 1.42 1.99 3.75
C ALA A 201 2.45 1.99 2.60
N ARG A 202 2.05 1.68 1.36
CA ARG A 202 2.97 1.85 0.21
C ARG A 202 3.34 3.31 -0.01
N ASP A 203 2.44 4.24 0.31
CA ASP A 203 2.71 5.69 0.18
C ASP A 203 3.90 6.14 1.04
N ALA A 204 4.17 5.45 2.16
CA ALA A 204 5.31 5.68 3.04
C ALA A 204 6.67 5.57 2.34
N ILE A 205 6.75 4.76 1.26
CA ILE A 205 7.96 4.58 0.46
C ILE A 205 8.44 5.93 -0.07
N ALA A 206 7.54 6.74 -0.63
CA ALA A 206 7.88 8.05 -1.16
C ALA A 206 8.27 9.03 -0.05
N SER A 207 7.53 9.04 1.06
CA SER A 207 7.83 9.86 2.24
C SER A 207 9.22 9.56 2.79
N ASN A 208 9.56 8.28 2.92
CA ASN A 208 10.87 7.84 3.41
C ASN A 208 12.00 8.23 2.45
N ILE A 209 11.81 8.08 1.14
CA ILE A 209 12.77 8.58 0.12
C ILE A 209 12.97 10.09 0.27
N ALA A 210 11.90 10.88 0.35
CA ALA A 210 12.01 12.33 0.46
C ALA A 210 12.71 12.74 1.77
N ILE A 211 12.35 12.10 2.89
CA ILE A 211 12.95 12.32 4.20
C ILE A 211 14.46 12.02 4.20
N SER A 212 14.88 10.89 3.62
CA SER A 212 16.29 10.48 3.59
C SER A 212 17.12 11.33 2.62
N SER A 213 16.50 11.78 1.52
CA SER A 213 17.17 12.55 0.47
C SER A 213 17.51 13.99 0.85
N MET A 214 16.90 14.53 1.92
CA MET A 214 17.20 15.89 2.34
C MET A 214 18.62 16.05 2.88
N GLY A 215 19.25 15.01 3.43
CA GLY A 215 20.69 15.02 3.77
C GLY A 215 21.19 16.27 4.52
N GLY A 216 20.37 16.86 5.40
CA GLY A 216 20.69 18.10 6.12
C GLY A 216 20.41 19.42 5.38
N ARG A 217 20.00 19.39 4.10
CA ARG A 217 19.65 20.57 3.27
C ARG A 217 18.34 21.27 3.67
N GLY A 218 17.68 20.78 4.71
CA GLY A 218 16.37 21.25 5.15
C GLY A 218 15.58 20.13 5.82
N SER A 219 14.38 20.47 6.30
CA SER A 219 13.52 19.51 7.00
C SER A 219 12.22 19.25 6.24
N MET A 220 11.86 17.97 6.11
CA MET A 220 10.50 17.54 5.72
C MET A 220 9.61 17.47 6.98
N GLY A 221 9.49 18.57 7.72
CA GLY A 221 8.84 18.58 9.04
C GLY A 221 7.43 17.99 9.03
N VAL A 222 6.58 18.46 8.11
CA VAL A 222 5.19 17.98 7.93
C VAL A 222 5.16 16.48 7.61
N VAL A 223 6.00 16.02 6.67
CA VAL A 223 6.03 14.60 6.28
C VAL A 223 6.53 13.72 7.43
N ARG A 224 7.53 14.17 8.21
CA ARG A 224 8.00 13.44 9.39
C ARG A 224 6.92 13.34 10.48
N ALA A 225 6.16 14.41 10.71
CA ALA A 225 5.03 14.38 11.63
C ALA A 225 3.97 13.39 11.16
N ALA A 226 3.61 13.44 9.87
CA ALA A 226 2.68 12.50 9.27
C ALA A 226 3.12 11.04 9.41
N ARG A 227 4.42 10.75 9.19
CA ARG A 227 4.97 9.40 9.40
C ARG A 227 4.78 8.90 10.83
N ARG A 228 5.08 9.75 11.83
CA ARG A 228 4.91 9.40 13.24
C ARG A 228 3.45 9.10 13.57
N ILE A 229 2.52 9.91 13.07
CA ILE A 229 1.08 9.71 13.29
C ILE A 229 0.62 8.40 12.63
N ASN A 230 0.97 8.18 11.36
CA ASN A 230 0.56 6.98 10.62
C ASN A 230 1.14 5.69 11.22
N GLU A 231 2.32 5.74 11.83
CA GLU A 231 2.93 4.60 12.55
C GLU A 231 2.17 4.20 13.82
N THR A 232 1.25 5.04 14.31
CA THR A 232 0.36 4.69 15.43
C THR A 232 -0.88 3.90 15.02
N GLY A 233 -1.12 3.68 13.72
CA GLY A 233 -2.35 3.05 13.20
C GLY A 233 -2.64 1.68 13.84
N GLU A 234 -1.63 0.82 13.99
CA GLU A 234 -1.80 -0.49 14.66
C GLU A 234 -2.20 -0.34 16.12
N LYS A 235 -1.60 0.61 16.83
CA LYS A 235 -1.95 0.92 18.22
C LYS A 235 -3.41 1.39 18.32
N LYS A 236 -3.87 2.26 17.40
CA LYS A 236 -5.26 2.71 17.35
C LYS A 236 -6.25 1.56 17.18
N VAL A 237 -5.96 0.61 16.28
CA VAL A 237 -6.80 -0.60 16.11
C VAL A 237 -6.82 -1.46 17.37
N LEU A 238 -5.68 -1.64 18.03
CA LEU A 238 -5.62 -2.39 19.29
C LEU A 238 -6.42 -1.73 20.41
N ASP A 239 -6.34 -0.41 20.52
CA ASP A 239 -7.06 0.34 21.55
C ASP A 239 -8.58 0.33 21.27
N LEU A 240 -8.99 0.40 20.00
CA LEU A 240 -10.39 0.20 19.58
C LEU A 240 -10.94 -1.16 20.03
N ILE A 241 -10.20 -2.24 19.76
CA ILE A 241 -10.58 -3.61 20.16
C ILE A 241 -10.65 -3.76 21.68
N LYS A 242 -9.70 -3.19 22.42
CA LYS A 242 -9.71 -3.22 23.89
C LYS A 242 -10.94 -2.52 24.43
N ASN A 243 -11.26 -1.33 23.91
CA ASN A 243 -12.43 -0.56 24.34
C ASN A 243 -13.73 -1.34 24.06
N ALA A 244 -13.85 -1.92 22.87
CA ALA A 244 -14.99 -2.76 22.49
C ALA A 244 -15.17 -3.99 23.41
N LEU A 245 -14.08 -4.67 23.76
CA LEU A 245 -14.12 -5.79 24.71
C LEU A 245 -14.46 -5.31 26.13
N SER A 246 -13.97 -4.14 26.54
CA SER A 246 -14.29 -3.53 27.84
C SER A 246 -15.77 -3.19 27.96
N LEU A 247 -16.40 -2.66 26.90
CA LEU A 247 -17.85 -2.45 26.83
C LEU A 247 -18.63 -3.76 27.00
N CYS A 248 -18.05 -4.87 26.53
CA CYS A 248 -18.61 -6.21 26.75
C CYS A 248 -18.28 -6.81 28.13
N GLY A 249 -17.60 -6.09 29.03
CA GLY A 249 -17.14 -6.64 30.31
C GLY A 249 -16.11 -7.77 30.14
N LYS A 250 -15.41 -7.83 29.00
CA LYS A 250 -14.48 -8.91 28.65
C LYS A 250 -13.03 -8.43 28.69
N ARG A 251 -12.16 -9.31 29.18
CA ARG A 251 -10.71 -9.08 29.15
C ARG A 251 -10.16 -9.36 27.75
N PHE A 252 -9.09 -8.67 27.37
CA PHE A 252 -8.44 -8.90 26.08
C PHE A 252 -7.93 -10.35 25.92
N ARG A 253 -7.17 -10.82 26.92
CA ARG A 253 -6.60 -12.18 26.91
C ARG A 253 -7.71 -13.22 26.95
N HIS A 254 -7.59 -14.25 26.11
CA HIS A 254 -8.56 -15.34 25.92
C HIS A 254 -9.91 -14.93 25.32
N SER A 255 -10.10 -13.65 24.94
CA SER A 255 -11.26 -13.26 24.15
C SER A 255 -11.16 -13.79 22.72
N ARG A 256 -12.30 -14.24 22.19
CA ARG A 256 -12.43 -14.61 20.77
C ARG A 256 -12.72 -13.37 19.95
N ILE A 257 -11.89 -13.11 18.95
CA ILE A 257 -11.98 -11.95 18.06
C ILE A 257 -12.04 -12.45 16.63
N ALA A 258 -13.07 -12.04 15.90
CA ALA A 258 -13.15 -12.26 14.46
C ALA A 258 -12.50 -11.09 13.71
N ILE A 259 -11.75 -11.37 12.64
CA ILE A 259 -11.32 -10.35 11.67
C ILE A 259 -12.00 -10.68 10.34
N LEU A 260 -12.81 -9.75 9.84
CA LEU A 260 -13.51 -9.86 8.58
C LEU A 260 -12.84 -8.93 7.58
N GLY A 261 -12.14 -9.51 6.62
CA GLY A 261 -11.35 -8.83 5.61
C GLY A 261 -10.00 -8.32 6.11
N PHE A 262 -9.13 -7.98 5.16
CA PHE A 262 -7.84 -7.35 5.42
C PHE A 262 -7.69 -5.99 4.74
N SER A 263 -8.76 -5.44 4.18
CA SER A 263 -8.74 -4.16 3.47
C SER A 263 -8.20 -3.07 4.39
N GLY A 264 -7.06 -2.50 4.01
CA GLY A 264 -6.39 -1.48 4.81
C GLY A 264 -5.75 -1.99 6.10
N LEU A 265 -5.57 -3.32 6.29
CA LEU A 265 -4.76 -3.96 7.33
C LEU A 265 -3.42 -4.52 6.79
N GLU A 266 -3.22 -4.46 5.48
CA GLU A 266 -2.11 -5.09 4.75
C GLU A 266 -0.73 -4.48 5.05
N SER A 267 0.32 -5.28 4.85
CA SER A 267 1.70 -4.81 5.05
C SER A 267 2.14 -3.81 3.96
N PRO A 268 2.82 -2.70 4.32
CA PRO A 268 3.39 -1.73 3.36
C PRO A 268 4.36 -2.30 2.34
N ARG A 269 5.07 -3.37 2.72
CA ARG A 269 6.42 -3.61 2.21
C ARG A 269 6.48 -4.60 1.07
N ASP A 270 5.55 -5.54 1.02
CA ASP A 270 5.66 -6.68 0.12
C ASP A 270 4.56 -6.62 -0.94
N PRO A 271 4.90 -6.68 -2.25
CA PRO A 271 3.89 -6.95 -3.28
C PRO A 271 3.28 -8.35 -3.13
N LYS A 272 3.91 -9.23 -2.34
CA LYS A 272 3.33 -10.54 -2.01
C LYS A 272 2.32 -10.44 -0.86
N PRO A 273 1.22 -11.20 -0.92
CA PRO A 273 0.29 -11.32 0.19
C PRO A 273 1.01 -11.82 1.46
N SER A 274 1.04 -11.01 2.52
CA SER A 274 1.46 -11.37 3.88
C SER A 274 0.38 -11.00 4.92
N PRO A 275 0.16 -11.81 5.97
CA PRO A 275 -0.82 -11.51 7.01
C PRO A 275 -0.64 -10.12 7.58
N PRO A 276 -1.73 -9.39 7.80
CA PRO A 276 -1.69 -8.14 8.55
C PRO A 276 -0.87 -8.26 9.85
N PRO A 277 0.08 -7.35 10.12
CA PRO A 277 0.89 -7.37 11.34
C PRO A 277 0.05 -7.44 12.63
N ILE A 278 -1.15 -6.85 12.60
CA ILE A 278 -2.10 -6.86 13.71
C ILE A 278 -2.46 -8.28 14.17
N ILE A 279 -2.52 -9.28 13.28
CA ILE A 279 -2.84 -10.67 13.63
C ILE A 279 -1.82 -11.21 14.65
N GLN A 280 -0.54 -11.09 14.33
CA GLN A 280 0.54 -11.55 15.22
C GLN A 280 0.54 -10.78 16.55
N THR A 281 0.19 -9.49 16.52
CA THR A 281 0.09 -8.69 17.75
C THR A 281 -1.09 -9.09 18.63
N LEU A 282 -2.24 -9.43 18.04
CA LEU A 282 -3.40 -9.95 18.78
C LEU A 282 -3.10 -11.33 19.39
N GLU A 283 -2.48 -12.24 18.63
CA GLU A 283 -2.07 -13.57 19.11
C GLU A 283 -1.07 -13.49 20.25
N ARG A 284 -0.01 -12.68 20.13
CA ARG A 284 0.99 -12.49 21.20
C ARG A 284 0.38 -11.93 22.48
N ARG A 285 -0.73 -11.19 22.38
CA ARG A 285 -1.50 -10.68 23.53
C ARG A 285 -2.53 -11.69 24.06
N GLY A 286 -2.59 -12.89 23.47
CA GLY A 286 -3.41 -14.02 23.92
C GLY A 286 -4.86 -13.99 23.46
N ALA A 287 -5.19 -13.24 22.40
CA ALA A 287 -6.50 -13.33 21.77
C ALA A 287 -6.62 -14.64 20.99
N ILE A 288 -7.85 -15.17 20.89
CA ILE A 288 -8.17 -16.34 20.06
C ILE A 288 -8.79 -15.81 18.77
N LEU A 289 -8.18 -16.08 17.63
CA LEU A 289 -8.56 -15.46 16.36
C LEU A 289 -9.31 -16.40 15.44
N SER A 290 -10.38 -15.86 14.86
CA SER A 290 -11.04 -16.40 13.67
C SER A 290 -10.98 -15.34 12.57
N VAL A 291 -10.74 -15.75 11.33
CA VAL A 291 -10.48 -14.82 10.24
C VAL A 291 -11.23 -15.24 8.99
N TYR A 292 -11.89 -14.27 8.36
CA TYR A 292 -12.41 -14.38 7.00
C TYR A 292 -11.61 -13.40 6.12
N PRO A 293 -10.78 -13.86 5.18
CA PRO A 293 -9.91 -12.97 4.39
C PRO A 293 -10.66 -12.14 3.32
N GLY A 294 -11.91 -12.50 3.00
CA GLY A 294 -12.69 -11.91 1.89
C GLY A 294 -12.85 -12.88 0.72
N LYS A 295 -13.65 -12.50 -0.28
CA LYS A 295 -13.95 -13.33 -1.48
C LYS A 295 -12.71 -13.60 -2.34
N ASP A 296 -11.86 -12.58 -2.47
CA ASP A 296 -10.58 -12.69 -3.15
C ASP A 296 -9.55 -13.38 -2.24
N ASN A 297 -9.63 -14.71 -2.19
CA ASN A 297 -8.89 -15.60 -1.28
C ASN A 297 -7.37 -15.67 -1.50
N LYS A 298 -6.75 -14.62 -2.06
CA LYS A 298 -5.32 -14.54 -2.43
C LYS A 298 -4.36 -14.72 -1.26
N TRP A 299 -4.86 -14.62 -0.02
CA TRP A 299 -4.11 -14.73 1.22
C TRP A 299 -4.07 -16.17 1.78
N PHE A 300 -5.02 -17.02 1.36
CA PHE A 300 -5.18 -18.38 1.88
C PHE A 300 -4.16 -19.37 1.32
N GLU A 301 -3.70 -19.14 0.08
CA GLU A 301 -2.77 -20.05 -0.62
C GLU A 301 -1.32 -19.93 -0.14
N ALA A 302 -0.97 -18.90 0.64
CA ALA A 302 0.42 -18.64 0.99
C ALA A 302 0.88 -19.33 2.31
N GLY A 303 -0.01 -20.05 3.03
CA GLY A 303 0.37 -20.80 4.24
C GLY A 303 0.96 -19.93 5.37
N VAL A 304 0.58 -18.64 5.42
CA VAL A 304 1.28 -17.62 6.21
C VAL A 304 0.69 -17.39 7.59
N LEU A 305 -0.51 -17.91 7.87
CA LEU A 305 -1.13 -17.80 9.19
C LEU A 305 -0.65 -18.96 10.07
N SER A 306 -0.37 -18.65 11.33
CA SER A 306 -0.02 -19.63 12.36
C SER A 306 -1.16 -20.64 12.57
N ASP A 307 -0.82 -21.86 13.02
CA ASP A 307 -1.78 -22.91 13.37
C ASP A 307 -2.82 -22.47 14.44
N GLY A 308 -2.53 -21.40 15.17
CA GLY A 308 -3.40 -20.81 16.19
C GLY A 308 -4.55 -19.95 15.64
N VAL A 309 -4.53 -19.58 14.35
CA VAL A 309 -5.56 -18.75 13.72
C VAL A 309 -6.55 -19.62 12.95
N ARG A 310 -7.83 -19.59 13.33
CA ARG A 310 -8.86 -20.30 12.56
C ARG A 310 -9.25 -19.48 11.34
N VAL A 311 -9.08 -20.04 10.15
CA VAL A 311 -9.53 -19.39 8.91
C VAL A 311 -10.86 -19.98 8.47
N GLU A 312 -11.81 -19.12 8.14
CA GLU A 312 -13.18 -19.48 7.79
C GLU A 312 -13.53 -18.99 6.39
N ASN A 313 -14.41 -19.72 5.71
CA ASN A 313 -14.81 -19.43 4.33
C ASN A 313 -15.98 -18.44 4.22
N THR A 314 -16.60 -18.06 5.35
CA THR A 314 -17.68 -17.09 5.38
C THR A 314 -17.51 -16.13 6.56
N PRO A 315 -17.96 -14.87 6.44
CA PRO A 315 -17.83 -13.90 7.52
C PRO A 315 -18.62 -14.30 8.77
N LEU A 316 -19.77 -14.95 8.60
CA LEU A 316 -20.62 -15.40 9.71
C LEU A 316 -19.98 -16.54 10.51
N ARG A 317 -19.31 -17.50 9.84
CA ARG A 317 -18.56 -18.54 10.55
C ARG A 317 -17.39 -17.95 11.32
N ALA A 318 -16.68 -16.99 10.73
CA ALA A 318 -15.63 -16.26 11.44
C ALA A 318 -16.17 -15.53 12.68
N ALA A 319 -17.36 -14.90 12.59
CA ALA A 319 -17.99 -14.21 13.70
C ALA A 319 -18.62 -15.14 14.77
N SER A 320 -18.74 -16.44 14.49
CA SER A 320 -19.45 -17.36 15.37
C SER A 320 -18.78 -17.50 16.73
N LYS A 321 -19.55 -17.26 17.79
CA LYS A 321 -19.12 -17.30 19.20
C LYS A 321 -17.96 -16.35 19.52
N THR A 322 -17.75 -15.30 18.73
CA THR A 322 -16.78 -14.25 19.05
C THR A 322 -17.39 -13.17 19.92
N SER A 323 -16.53 -12.47 20.66
CA SER A 323 -16.91 -11.37 21.53
C SER A 323 -16.69 -10.02 20.89
N CYS A 324 -15.78 -9.96 19.92
CA CYS A 324 -15.47 -8.79 19.13
C CYS A 324 -15.37 -9.21 17.66
N VAL A 325 -15.88 -8.39 16.76
CA VAL A 325 -15.69 -8.51 15.31
C VAL A 325 -15.00 -7.24 14.83
N LEU A 326 -13.83 -7.38 14.22
CA LEU A 326 -13.14 -6.31 13.50
C LEU A 326 -13.54 -6.39 12.02
N VAL A 327 -14.18 -5.34 11.49
CA VAL A 327 -14.57 -5.25 10.08
C VAL A 327 -13.54 -4.40 9.33
N ALA A 328 -12.93 -5.02 8.33
CA ALA A 328 -11.94 -4.44 7.42
C ALA A 328 -12.18 -5.00 6.00
N LEU A 329 -13.43 -4.93 5.52
CA LEU A 329 -13.82 -5.37 4.17
C LEU A 329 -13.94 -4.21 3.20
N ASP A 330 -13.78 -4.48 1.90
CA ASP A 330 -14.20 -3.55 0.88
C ASP A 330 -15.73 -3.49 0.80
N ARG A 331 -16.27 -2.37 0.33
CA ARG A 331 -17.71 -2.16 0.21
C ARG A 331 -18.34 -3.15 -0.79
N SER A 332 -17.57 -3.65 -1.75
CA SER A 332 -18.01 -4.70 -2.68
C SER A 332 -18.28 -6.06 -2.01
N ASP A 333 -17.71 -6.31 -0.84
CA ASP A 333 -17.88 -7.56 -0.08
C ASP A 333 -18.93 -7.45 1.03
N PHE A 334 -19.58 -6.29 1.13
CA PHE A 334 -20.51 -5.96 2.21
C PHE A 334 -21.79 -6.81 2.23
N GLU A 335 -22.26 -7.26 1.06
CA GLU A 335 -23.55 -7.97 0.92
C GLU A 335 -23.66 -9.25 1.78
N GLU A 336 -22.53 -9.78 2.26
CA GLU A 336 -22.48 -11.00 3.08
C GLU A 336 -22.72 -10.76 4.58
N ILE A 337 -22.74 -9.51 5.03
CA ILE A 337 -22.76 -9.16 6.45
C ILE A 337 -23.95 -8.25 6.75
N SER A 338 -24.78 -8.65 7.72
CA SER A 338 -25.77 -7.74 8.30
C SER A 338 -25.64 -7.70 9.82
N PRO A 339 -25.97 -6.57 10.46
CA PRO A 339 -25.99 -6.46 11.91
C PRO A 339 -26.77 -7.58 12.60
N GLN A 340 -27.92 -7.97 12.05
CA GLN A 340 -28.79 -9.01 12.62
C GLN A 340 -28.16 -10.40 12.53
N LYS A 341 -27.50 -10.72 11.41
CA LYS A 341 -26.80 -12.01 11.22
C LYS A 341 -25.55 -12.11 12.10
N LEU A 342 -24.80 -11.01 12.24
CA LEU A 342 -23.69 -10.95 13.20
C LEU A 342 -24.19 -11.16 14.63
N ALA A 343 -25.27 -10.47 14.98
CA ALA A 343 -25.93 -10.56 16.29
C ALA A 343 -26.42 -11.97 16.65
N SER A 344 -26.82 -12.79 15.67
CA SER A 344 -27.25 -14.17 15.90
C SER A 344 -26.09 -15.15 16.07
N GLU A 345 -24.92 -14.86 15.49
CA GLU A 345 -23.75 -15.73 15.53
C GLU A 345 -22.79 -15.41 16.69
N MET A 346 -22.67 -14.13 17.05
CA MET A 346 -21.74 -13.65 18.07
C MET A 346 -22.18 -14.00 19.49
N SER A 347 -21.20 -14.06 20.41
CA SER A 347 -21.48 -14.14 21.85
C SER A 347 -22.03 -12.83 22.38
N ARG A 348 -22.91 -12.92 23.38
CA ARG A 348 -23.42 -11.76 24.13
C ARG A 348 -22.74 -11.63 25.49
N PRO A 349 -22.44 -10.39 25.95
CA PRO A 349 -22.37 -9.17 25.15
C PRO A 349 -21.28 -9.26 24.07
N GLY A 350 -21.49 -8.59 22.94
CA GLY A 350 -20.60 -8.61 21.78
C GLY A 350 -20.49 -7.23 21.13
N ALA A 351 -19.34 -6.96 20.50
CA ALA A 351 -19.03 -5.67 19.92
C ALA A 351 -18.49 -5.75 18.49
N VAL A 352 -18.77 -4.74 17.69
CA VAL A 352 -18.27 -4.56 16.32
C VAL A 352 -17.35 -3.34 16.27
N CYS A 353 -16.11 -3.57 15.85
CA CYS A 353 -15.12 -2.55 15.52
C CYS A 353 -15.09 -2.38 14.00
N ASP A 354 -15.70 -1.34 13.45
CA ASP A 354 -15.77 -1.14 12.00
C ASP A 354 -14.72 -0.14 11.50
N LEU A 355 -13.65 -0.65 10.89
CA LEU A 355 -12.60 0.18 10.29
C LEU A 355 -12.96 0.65 8.88
N SER A 356 -13.84 -0.08 8.20
CA SER A 356 -14.27 0.26 6.84
C SER A 356 -15.50 1.17 6.80
N ARG A 357 -16.18 1.33 7.95
CA ARG A 357 -17.43 2.10 8.11
C ARG A 357 -18.49 1.67 7.09
N VAL A 358 -18.60 0.36 6.91
CA VAL A 358 -19.57 -0.26 5.99
C VAL A 358 -20.89 -0.57 6.69
N LEU A 359 -20.88 -0.72 8.02
CA LEU A 359 -22.07 -0.93 8.84
C LEU A 359 -22.56 0.40 9.43
N GLU A 360 -23.87 0.59 9.39
CA GLU A 360 -24.53 1.70 10.09
C GLU A 360 -24.64 1.37 11.58
N ALA A 361 -24.12 2.26 12.42
CA ALA A 361 -24.06 2.05 13.86
C ALA A 361 -25.43 1.80 14.50
N SER A 362 -26.44 2.58 14.10
CA SER A 362 -27.81 2.47 14.63
C SER A 362 -28.39 1.06 14.43
N ASN A 363 -28.05 0.41 13.32
CA ASN A 363 -28.50 -0.94 13.00
C ASN A 363 -27.76 -2.00 13.81
N VAL A 364 -26.48 -1.78 14.12
CA VAL A 364 -25.67 -2.65 15.01
C VAL A 364 -26.15 -2.57 16.45
N GLU A 365 -26.38 -1.35 16.94
CA GLU A 365 -26.90 -1.10 18.29
C GLU A 365 -28.32 -1.66 18.46
N ARG A 366 -29.21 -1.48 17.47
CA ARG A 366 -30.56 -2.08 17.47
C ARG A 366 -30.53 -3.61 17.44
N ALA A 367 -29.50 -4.22 16.87
CA ALA A 367 -29.27 -5.67 16.93
C ALA A 367 -28.70 -6.13 18.29
N GLY A 368 -28.48 -5.20 19.23
CA GLY A 368 -28.02 -5.41 20.61
C GLY A 368 -26.50 -5.59 20.75
N LEU A 369 -25.73 -5.22 19.73
CA LEU A 369 -24.27 -5.27 19.76
C LEU A 369 -23.72 -3.87 20.03
N PHE A 370 -22.60 -3.77 20.72
CA PHE A 370 -21.87 -2.50 20.80
C PHE A 370 -21.22 -2.19 19.46
N TYR A 371 -21.19 -0.90 19.08
CA TYR A 371 -20.53 -0.44 17.88
C TYR A 371 -19.42 0.56 18.22
N THR A 372 -18.28 0.44 17.56
CA THR A 372 -17.20 1.41 17.65
C THR A 372 -16.41 1.46 16.33
N SER A 373 -15.75 2.58 16.09
CA SER A 373 -14.98 2.85 14.88
C SER A 373 -14.04 4.04 15.11
N ILE A 374 -13.00 4.18 14.30
CA ILE A 374 -12.09 5.34 14.38
C ILE A 374 -12.86 6.62 14.02
N GLY A 375 -12.75 7.64 14.86
CA GLY A 375 -13.42 8.93 14.70
C GLY A 375 -14.86 8.95 15.20
N ARG A 376 -15.28 7.98 16.01
CA ARG A 376 -16.62 8.01 16.63
C ARG A 376 -16.49 8.54 18.05
N GLY A 377 -17.23 9.60 18.36
CA GLY A 377 -17.46 10.02 19.75
C GLY A 377 -17.91 8.85 20.62
N SER A 378 -17.59 8.91 21.91
CA SER A 378 -18.13 7.96 22.87
C SER A 378 -19.64 8.13 22.88
N SER A 379 -20.40 7.19 22.28
CA SER A 379 -21.86 7.18 22.42
C SER A 379 -22.17 7.32 23.91
N GLY A 380 -22.55 8.52 24.33
CA GLY A 380 -22.86 8.81 25.72
C GLY A 380 -23.93 7.84 26.16
N THR A 381 -23.61 7.10 27.23
CA THR A 381 -24.48 6.38 28.16
C THR A 381 -25.96 6.28 27.82
#